data_AF-A0A2W4HY11-F1
#
_entry.id   AF-A0A2W4HY11-F1
#
_cell.length_a   1.000
_cell.length_b   1.000
_cell.length_c   1.000
_cell.angle_alpha   90.00
_cell.angle_beta   90.00
_cell.angle_gamma   90.00
#
_symmetry.space_group_name_H-M   'P 1'
#
loop_
_entity.id
_entity.type
_entity.pdbx_description
1 polymer ?
#
loop_
_entity_poly.entity_id
_entity_poly.type
_entity_poly.pdbx_seq_one_letter_code
_entity_poly.pdbx_strand_id
1 'polypeptide(L)'
;MQLIEYMDRDFELLRKRIADVSHAYSHQDPSLTMDKAKVMFETFSRRFAIEDFLFSKFTPTAEMNVFIKTLLKNRRLLRERLEDMLMLHVSEPDFMKEIQTLLKLSEEHLKFLEQEFQPEVISKLPEADLLNMSNALEDRLHSTAFE
;
A
#
# COMPACT_ATOMS: atom_id res chain seq x y z
N MET A 1 6.65 18.90 4.00
CA MET A 1 5.51 18.34 3.22
C MET A 1 4.41 17.91 4.18
N GLN A 2 3.13 18.20 3.93
CA GLN A 2 2.05 17.79 4.85
C GLN A 2 1.73 16.29 4.69
N LEU A 3 1.51 15.58 5.80
CA LEU A 3 1.22 14.13 5.82
C LEU A 3 0.08 13.73 4.87
N ILE A 4 -1.00 14.51 4.86
CA ILE A 4 -2.18 14.23 4.03
C ILE A 4 -1.81 14.33 2.54
N GLU A 5 -1.12 15.40 2.14
CA GLU A 5 -0.66 15.57 0.76
C GLU A 5 0.26 14.41 0.31
N TYR A 6 1.13 13.95 1.20
CA TYR A 6 1.96 12.77 0.92
C TYR A 6 1.10 11.52 0.70
N MET A 7 0.11 11.29 1.58
CA MET A 7 -0.76 10.13 1.49
C MET A 7 -1.60 10.13 0.21
N ASP A 8 -2.08 11.30 -0.24
CA ASP A 8 -2.85 11.44 -1.47
C ASP A 8 -1.99 11.12 -2.71
N ARG A 9 -0.77 11.66 -2.78
CA ARG A 9 0.19 11.32 -3.86
C ARG A 9 0.54 9.84 -3.88
N ASP A 10 0.67 9.23 -2.69
CA ASP A 10 0.96 7.81 -2.55
C ASP A 10 -0.23 6.95 -3.04
N PHE A 11 -1.46 7.35 -2.76
CA PHE A 11 -2.66 6.69 -3.32
C PHE A 11 -2.72 6.81 -4.85
N GLU A 12 -2.45 7.98 -5.41
CA GLU A 12 -2.36 8.15 -6.87
C GLU A 12 -1.31 7.24 -7.49
N LEU A 13 -0.15 7.11 -6.83
CA LEU A 13 0.91 6.20 -7.27
C LEU A 13 0.46 4.75 -7.23
N LEU A 14 -0.16 4.30 -6.14
CA LEU A 14 -0.69 2.93 -6.00
C LEU A 14 -1.77 2.63 -7.06
N ARG A 15 -2.72 3.55 -7.29
CA ARG A 15 -3.72 3.42 -8.36
C ARG A 15 -3.06 3.25 -9.72
N LYS A 16 -2.04 4.07 -10.01
CA LYS A 16 -1.30 3.97 -11.26
C LYS A 16 -0.61 2.61 -11.39
N ARG A 17 0.00 2.07 -10.32
CA ARG A 17 0.65 0.75 -10.37
C ARG A 17 -0.33 -0.38 -10.59
N ILE A 18 -1.48 -0.35 -9.93
CA ILE A 18 -2.56 -1.31 -10.17
C ILE A 18 -3.02 -1.23 -11.64
N ALA A 19 -3.20 -0.01 -12.17
CA ALA A 19 -3.58 0.19 -13.57
C ALA A 19 -2.51 -0.30 -14.56
N ASP A 20 -1.22 -0.07 -14.28
CA ASP A 20 -0.10 -0.55 -15.10
C ASP A 20 -0.12 -2.09 -15.20
N VAL A 21 -0.36 -2.79 -14.09
CA VAL A 21 -0.46 -4.26 -14.06
C VAL A 21 -1.72 -4.74 -14.77
N SER A 22 -2.87 -4.11 -14.52
CA SER A 22 -4.14 -4.44 -15.18
C SER A 22 -4.06 -4.28 -16.70
N HIS A 23 -3.37 -3.22 -17.17
CA HIS A 23 -3.10 -3.00 -18.57
C HIS A 23 -2.18 -4.08 -19.17
N ALA A 24 -1.10 -4.45 -18.48
CA ALA A 24 -0.23 -5.55 -18.93
C ALA A 24 -0.98 -6.89 -18.99
N TYR A 25 -1.81 -7.16 -17.97
CA TYR A 25 -2.62 -8.37 -17.87
C TYR A 25 -3.64 -8.48 -19.01
N SER A 26 -4.29 -7.38 -19.40
CA SER A 26 -5.28 -7.38 -20.49
C SER A 26 -4.67 -7.70 -21.86
N HIS A 27 -3.37 -7.44 -22.04
CA HIS A 27 -2.61 -7.83 -23.23
C HIS A 27 -2.12 -9.28 -23.19
N GLN A 28 -2.37 -10.00 -22.08
CA GLN A 28 -1.95 -11.39 -21.87
C GLN A 28 -0.43 -11.58 -22.09
N ASP A 29 0.36 -10.59 -21.67
CA ASP A 29 1.83 -10.64 -21.68
C ASP A 29 2.33 -10.97 -20.27
N PRO A 30 2.75 -12.22 -19.98
CA PRO A 30 3.15 -12.62 -18.64
C PRO A 30 4.45 -11.95 -18.17
N SER A 31 5.40 -11.70 -19.09
CA SER A 31 6.67 -11.09 -18.74
C SER A 31 6.47 -9.63 -18.36
N LEU A 32 5.71 -8.89 -19.18
CA LEU A 32 5.36 -7.51 -18.86
C LEU A 32 4.52 -7.42 -17.58
N THR A 33 3.58 -8.34 -17.40
CA THR A 33 2.73 -8.41 -16.21
C THR A 33 3.57 -8.62 -14.95
N MET A 34 4.54 -9.54 -14.98
CA MET A 34 5.47 -9.76 -13.88
C MET A 34 6.30 -8.51 -13.57
N ASP A 35 6.84 -7.86 -14.60
CA ASP A 35 7.65 -6.64 -14.44
C ASP A 35 6.82 -5.52 -13.79
N LYS A 36 5.57 -5.32 -14.22
CA LYS A 36 4.68 -4.32 -13.60
C LYS A 36 4.27 -4.72 -12.20
N ALA A 37 4.01 -6.01 -11.96
CA ALA A 37 3.61 -6.53 -10.66
C ALA A 37 4.72 -6.29 -9.63
N LYS A 38 5.97 -6.57 -9.98
CA LYS A 38 7.14 -6.28 -9.14
C LYS A 38 7.19 -4.81 -8.69
N VAL A 39 7.02 -3.88 -9.62
CA VAL A 39 7.01 -2.43 -9.31
C VAL A 39 5.83 -2.06 -8.40
N MET A 40 4.65 -2.65 -8.63
CA MET A 40 3.50 -2.48 -7.73
C MET A 40 3.83 -2.96 -6.31
N PHE A 41 4.54 -4.09 -6.17
CA PHE A 41 4.87 -4.67 -4.87
C PHE A 41 5.89 -3.86 -4.09
N GLU A 42 6.92 -3.36 -4.77
CA GLU A 42 7.89 -2.45 -4.18
C GLU A 42 7.17 -1.20 -3.65
N THR A 43 6.19 -0.70 -4.39
CA THR A 43 5.38 0.46 -3.99
C THR A 43 4.53 0.15 -2.74
N PHE A 44 3.81 -0.98 -2.71
CA PHE A 44 3.06 -1.41 -1.51
C PHE A 44 3.97 -1.67 -0.32
N SER A 45 5.13 -2.29 -0.52
CA SER A 45 6.09 -2.58 0.54
C SER A 45 6.63 -1.30 1.17
N ARG A 46 6.94 -0.29 0.34
CA ARG A 46 7.31 1.05 0.83
C ARG A 46 6.18 1.68 1.62
N ARG A 47 4.94 1.59 1.13
CA ARG A 47 3.76 2.09 1.84
C ARG A 47 3.61 1.43 3.22
N PHE A 48 3.69 0.11 3.29
CA PHE A 48 3.59 -0.63 4.55
C PHE A 48 4.64 -0.19 5.58
N ALA A 49 5.88 0.03 5.14
CA ALA A 49 6.95 0.53 6.01
C ALA A 49 6.68 1.95 6.55
N ILE A 50 6.05 2.80 5.73
CA ILE A 50 5.64 4.15 6.14
C ILE A 50 4.48 4.08 7.13
N GLU A 51 3.48 3.24 6.89
CA GLU A 51 2.38 3.05 7.82
C GLU A 51 2.87 2.56 9.18
N ASP A 52 3.75 1.57 9.22
CA ASP A 52 4.35 1.07 10.47
C ASP A 52 5.09 2.18 11.23
N PHE A 53 5.82 3.02 10.49
CA PHE A 53 6.48 4.18 11.06
C PHE A 53 5.49 5.21 11.60
N LEU A 54 4.45 5.53 10.85
CA LEU A 54 3.42 6.48 11.25
C LEU A 54 2.65 5.99 12.49
N PHE A 55 2.33 4.70 12.58
CA PHE A 55 1.71 4.10 13.77
C PHE A 55 2.60 4.15 15.01
N SER A 56 3.92 4.25 14.85
CA SER A 56 4.82 4.45 15.99
C SER A 56 4.76 5.86 16.58
N LYS A 57 4.06 6.82 15.93
CA LYS A 57 4.04 8.23 16.30
C LYS A 57 2.81 8.69 17.07
N PHE A 58 1.78 7.87 17.21
CA PHE A 58 0.59 8.21 17.98
C PHE A 58 0.06 7.00 18.76
N THR A 59 -0.77 7.26 19.76
CA THR A 59 -1.45 6.21 20.52
C THR A 59 -2.89 6.05 20.03
N PRO A 60 -3.27 4.93 19.39
CA PRO A 60 -4.60 4.78 18.82
C PRO A 60 -5.68 4.61 19.90
N THR A 61 -6.86 5.18 19.65
CA THR A 61 -8.05 4.94 20.49
C THR A 61 -8.61 3.52 20.28
N ALA A 62 -9.54 3.09 21.14
CA ALA A 62 -10.22 1.80 20.98
C ALA A 62 -10.96 1.68 19.63
N GLU A 63 -11.56 2.76 19.16
CA GLU A 63 -12.26 2.82 17.87
C GLU A 63 -11.27 2.72 16.70
N MET A 64 -10.18 3.52 16.72
CA MET A 64 -9.13 3.47 15.70
C MET A 64 -8.48 2.08 15.61
N ASN A 65 -8.33 1.38 16.74
CA ASN A 65 -7.78 0.02 16.77
C ASN A 65 -8.60 -0.99 15.96
N VAL A 66 -9.91 -0.77 15.76
CA VAL A 66 -10.73 -1.65 14.89
C VAL A 66 -10.28 -1.50 13.44
N PHE A 67 -10.12 -0.27 12.96
CA PHE A 67 -9.67 0.03 11.61
C PHE A 67 -8.21 -0.39 11.38
N ILE A 68 -7.33 -0.18 12.37
CA ILE A 68 -5.93 -0.63 12.32
C ILE A 68 -5.85 -2.16 12.22
N LYS A 69 -6.68 -2.91 12.96
CA LYS A 69 -6.72 -4.37 12.83
C LYS A 69 -7.15 -4.82 11.43
N THR A 70 -8.17 -4.18 10.85
CA THR A 70 -8.61 -4.46 9.47
C THR A 70 -7.50 -4.12 8.47
N LEU A 71 -6.83 -2.99 8.64
CA LEU A 71 -5.68 -2.60 7.82
C LEU A 71 -4.59 -3.68 7.85
N LEU A 72 -4.15 -4.08 9.05
CA LEU A 72 -3.09 -5.09 9.22
C LEU A 72 -3.49 -6.44 8.63
N LYS A 73 -4.77 -6.84 8.74
CA LYS A 73 -5.30 -8.04 8.10
C LYS A 73 -5.21 -7.95 6.57
N ASN A 74 -5.63 -6.84 5.99
CA ASN A 74 -5.59 -6.64 4.53
C ASN A 74 -4.14 -6.62 4.01
N ARG A 75 -3.22 -5.96 4.73
CA ARG A 75 -1.78 -5.96 4.43
C ARG A 75 -1.19 -7.36 4.46
N ARG A 76 -1.53 -8.14 5.49
CA ARG A 76 -1.07 -9.52 5.63
C ARG A 76 -1.56 -10.37 4.46
N LEU A 77 -2.84 -10.28 4.10
CA LEU A 77 -3.42 -11.02 2.98
C LEU A 77 -2.76 -10.64 1.65
N LEU A 78 -2.49 -9.35 1.43
CA LEU A 78 -1.72 -8.91 0.26
C LEU A 78 -0.34 -9.56 0.27
N ARG A 79 0.42 -9.46 1.36
CA ARG A 79 1.77 -10.06 1.45
C ARG A 79 1.75 -11.57 1.22
N GLU A 80 0.83 -12.31 1.83
CA GLU A 80 0.69 -13.75 1.63
C GLU A 80 0.47 -14.07 0.14
N ARG A 81 -0.38 -13.31 -0.56
CA ARG A 81 -0.60 -13.49 -2.01
C ARG A 81 0.61 -13.13 -2.86
N LEU A 82 1.40 -12.14 -2.43
CA LEU A 82 2.66 -11.83 -3.08
C LEU A 82 3.66 -12.97 -2.96
N GLU A 83 3.78 -13.54 -1.78
CA GLU A 83 4.65 -14.68 -1.51
C GLU A 83 4.21 -15.93 -2.29
N ASP A 84 2.90 -16.23 -2.31
CA ASP A 84 2.32 -17.30 -3.12
C ASP A 84 2.69 -17.14 -4.60
N MET A 85 2.59 -15.92 -5.13
CA MET A 85 2.86 -15.63 -6.54
C MET A 85 4.35 -15.76 -6.90
N LEU A 86 5.27 -15.44 -5.98
CA LEU A 86 6.71 -15.60 -6.20
C LEU A 86 7.14 -17.07 -6.37
N MET A 87 6.30 -18.00 -5.91
CA MET A 87 6.52 -19.44 -6.06
C MET A 87 6.07 -19.98 -7.43
N LEU A 88 5.31 -19.18 -8.20
CA LEU A 88 4.80 -19.57 -9.52
C LEU A 88 5.75 -19.14 -10.63
N HIS A 89 5.93 -20.01 -11.62
CA HIS A 89 6.69 -19.62 -12.80
C HIS A 89 5.81 -18.76 -13.72
N VAL A 90 6.36 -17.68 -14.29
CA VAL A 90 5.62 -16.72 -15.15
C VAL A 90 4.92 -17.37 -16.35
N SER A 91 5.38 -18.54 -16.79
CA SER A 91 4.77 -19.31 -17.88
C SER A 91 3.61 -20.22 -17.45
N GLU A 92 3.35 -20.35 -16.15
CA GLU A 92 2.28 -21.21 -15.64
C GLU A 92 0.92 -20.50 -15.75
N PRO A 93 -0.16 -21.21 -16.15
CA PRO A 93 -1.50 -20.61 -16.21
C PRO A 93 -1.97 -20.02 -14.87
N ASP A 94 -1.52 -20.61 -13.77
CA ASP A 94 -1.87 -20.18 -12.42
C ASP A 94 -1.27 -18.80 -12.08
N PHE A 95 -0.16 -18.39 -12.71
CA PHE A 95 0.44 -17.07 -12.51
C PHE A 95 -0.55 -15.95 -12.85
N MET A 96 -1.18 -16.03 -14.02
CA MET A 96 -2.14 -15.01 -14.46
C MET A 96 -3.39 -14.98 -13.57
N LYS A 97 -3.84 -16.15 -13.10
CA LYS A 97 -4.96 -16.22 -12.17
C LYS A 97 -4.64 -15.55 -10.82
N GLU A 98 -3.45 -15.80 -10.26
CA GLU A 98 -3.03 -15.16 -9.01
C GLU A 98 -2.84 -13.65 -9.18
N ILE A 99 -2.33 -13.18 -10.33
CA ILE A 99 -2.28 -11.73 -10.64
C ILE A 99 -3.67 -11.11 -10.59
N GLN A 100 -4.69 -11.76 -11.15
CA GLN A 100 -6.06 -11.25 -11.12
C GLN A 100 -6.60 -11.15 -9.68
N THR A 101 -6.35 -12.17 -8.85
CA THR A 101 -6.72 -12.14 -7.43
C THR A 101 -6.01 -11.02 -6.69
N LEU A 102 -4.73 -10.83 -6.96
CA LEU A 102 -3.91 -9.80 -6.33
C LEU A 102 -4.32 -8.38 -6.72
N LEU A 103 -4.66 -8.15 -8.00
CA LEU A 103 -5.23 -6.89 -8.47
C LEU A 103 -6.49 -6.54 -7.69
N LYS A 104 -7.43 -7.49 -7.57
CA LYS A 104 -8.68 -7.30 -6.82
C LYS A 104 -8.40 -6.96 -5.35
N LEU A 105 -7.51 -7.68 -4.69
CA LEU A 105 -7.15 -7.40 -3.29
C LEU A 105 -6.48 -6.03 -3.13
N SER A 106 -5.66 -5.62 -4.10
CA SER A 106 -4.98 -4.32 -4.08
C SER A 106 -5.99 -3.18 -4.23
N GLU A 107 -6.97 -3.33 -5.12
CA GLU A 107 -8.08 -2.38 -5.30
C GLU A 107 -8.96 -2.29 -4.05
N GLU A 108 -9.33 -3.43 -3.47
CA GLU A 108 -10.12 -3.49 -2.23
C GLU A 108 -9.38 -2.83 -1.06
N HIS A 109 -8.08 -3.11 -0.92
CA HIS A 109 -7.26 -2.50 0.11
C HIS A 109 -7.13 -0.97 -0.06
N LEU A 110 -6.92 -0.50 -1.28
CA LEU A 110 -6.85 0.93 -1.56
C LEU A 110 -8.20 1.62 -1.30
N LYS A 111 -9.31 0.99 -1.70
CA LYS A 111 -10.65 1.51 -1.41
C LYS A 111 -10.90 1.62 0.09
N PHE A 112 -10.52 0.60 0.87
CA PHE A 112 -10.58 0.63 2.33
C PHE A 112 -9.74 1.79 2.90
N LEU A 113 -8.52 1.98 2.39
CA LEU A 113 -7.62 3.05 2.83
C LEU A 113 -8.26 4.44 2.66
N GLU A 114 -8.88 4.69 1.51
CA GLU A 114 -9.47 5.98 1.16
C GLU A 114 -10.83 6.22 1.84
N GLN A 115 -11.69 5.20 1.87
CA GLN A 115 -13.09 5.38 2.27
C GLN A 115 -13.32 5.14 3.75
N GLU A 116 -12.46 4.37 4.40
CA GLU A 116 -12.62 3.99 5.80
C GLU A 116 -11.42 4.44 6.63
N PHE A 117 -10.21 4.01 6.27
CA PHE A 117 -9.04 4.21 7.14
C PHE A 117 -8.65 5.68 7.31
N GLN A 118 -8.50 6.43 6.20
CA GLN A 118 -8.14 7.85 6.26
C GLN A 118 -9.18 8.66 7.06
N PRO A 119 -10.49 8.60 6.75
CA PRO A 119 -11.50 9.36 7.48
C PRO A 119 -11.62 8.99 8.96
N GLU A 120 -11.46 7.71 9.30
CA GLU A 120 -11.70 7.21 10.65
C GLU A 120 -10.47 7.25 11.55
N VAL A 121 -9.27 7.27 10.97
CA VAL A 121 -8.02 7.31 11.74
C VAL A 121 -7.31 8.64 11.52
N ILE A 122 -6.84 8.90 10.30
CA ILE A 122 -5.95 10.02 10.01
C ILE A 122 -6.64 11.36 10.23
N SER A 123 -7.85 11.55 9.70
CA SER A 123 -8.60 12.80 9.81
C SER A 123 -9.07 13.12 11.24
N LYS A 124 -9.03 12.15 12.15
CA LYS A 124 -9.42 12.29 13.56
C LYS A 124 -8.21 12.46 14.49
N LEU A 125 -6.99 12.40 13.97
CA LEU A 125 -5.80 12.62 14.78
C LEU A 125 -5.73 14.09 15.24
N PRO A 126 -5.26 14.37 16.47
CA PRO A 126 -4.94 15.72 16.91
C PRO A 126 -3.95 16.39 15.96
N GLU A 127 -4.09 17.70 15.76
CA GLU A 127 -3.20 18.49 14.88
C GLU A 127 -1.73 18.36 15.27
N ALA A 128 -1.43 18.28 16.57
CA ALA A 128 -0.08 18.05 17.07
C ALA A 128 0.51 16.71 16.59
N ASP A 129 -0.29 15.63 16.57
CA ASP A 129 0.14 14.32 16.08
C ASP A 129 0.35 14.35 14.57
N LEU A 130 -0.56 15.00 13.82
CA LEU A 130 -0.41 15.19 12.37
C LEU A 130 0.86 15.98 12.00
N LEU A 131 1.17 17.03 12.77
CA LEU A 131 2.39 17.82 12.60
C LEU A 131 3.64 16.99 12.94
N ASN A 132 3.62 16.27 14.06
CA ASN A 132 4.71 15.38 14.45
C ASN A 132 4.99 14.31 13.40
N MET A 133 3.94 13.70 12.85
CA MET A 133 4.02 12.71 11.78
C MET A 133 4.55 13.31 10.48
N SER A 134 4.13 14.53 10.13
CA SER A 134 4.61 15.24 8.94
C SER A 134 6.12 15.52 9.03
N ASN A 135 6.58 16.06 10.17
CA ASN A 135 7.99 16.33 10.42
C ASN A 135 8.82 15.04 10.40
N ALA A 136 8.33 14.00 11.08
CA ALA A 136 9.02 12.71 11.14
C ALA A 136 9.12 12.03 9.76
N LEU A 137 8.10 12.20 8.91
CA LEU A 137 8.13 11.72 7.53
C LEU A 137 9.13 12.50 6.68
N GLU A 138 9.20 13.82 6.83
CA GLU A 138 10.16 14.68 6.13
C GLU A 138 11.60 14.28 6.49
N ASP A 139 11.91 14.11 7.78
CA ASP A 139 13.21 13.63 8.26
C ASP A 139 13.57 12.25 7.69
N ARG A 140 12.60 11.33 7.65
CA ARG A 140 12.80 9.99 7.10
C ARG A 140 13.08 10.02 5.60
N LEU A 141 12.35 10.84 4.83
CA LEU A 141 12.56 10.95 3.40
C LEU A 141 13.91 11.59 3.06
N HIS A 142 14.31 12.60 3.83
CA HIS A 142 15.63 13.23 3.67
C HIS A 142 16.77 12.28 4.00
N SER A 143 16.68 11.51 5.09
CA SER A 143 17.73 10.53 5.44
C SER A 143 17.90 9.42 4.40
N THR A 144 16.82 8.93 3.80
CA THR A 144 16.89 7.94 2.70
C THR A 144 17.36 8.50 1.35
N ALA A 145 17.45 9.84 1.18
CA ALA A 145 17.93 10.45 -0.07
C ALA A 145 19.47 10.59 -0.12
N PHE A 146 20.17 10.30 0.99
CA PHE A 146 21.63 10.35 1.11
C PHE A 146 22.28 8.97 1.24
N GLU A 147 21.50 7.89 1.12
CA GLU A 147 21.95 6.50 1.00
C GLU A 147 21.80 6.01 -0.44
#